data_AF-A0A838UI89-F1
#
_entry.id   AF-A0A838UI89-F1
#
_cell.length_a   1.000
_cell.length_b   1.000
_cell.length_c   1.000
_cell.angle_alpha   90.00
_cell.angle_beta   90.00
_cell.angle_gamma   90.00
#
_symmetry.space_group_name_H-M   'P 1'
#
loop_
_entity.id
_entity.type
_entity.pdbx_description
1 polymer ?
#
loop_
_entity_poly.entity_id
_entity_poly.type
_entity_poly.pdbx_seq_one_letter_code
_entity_poly.pdbx_strand_id
1 'polypeptide(L)'
;VVYGAFSAAVVEGLWRRVSALQIGQLIVVCAGLLAAVLGVTVLFARAAGFAKADEIAIVFCGSKKSLASGVPMAGILFPPAAVGLLVLPLMVFHQLQLMACAVIARRYGARAAEEA
;
A
#
# COMPACT_ATOMS: atom_id res chain seq x y z
N VAL A 1 -9.70 -11.54 -9.61
CA VAL A 1 -9.63 -10.10 -9.97
C VAL A 1 -8.19 -9.63 -10.12
N VAL A 2 -7.38 -9.59 -9.05
CA VAL A 2 -6.00 -9.07 -9.08
C VAL A 2 -5.10 -9.80 -10.08
N TYR A 3 -5.06 -11.14 -10.00
CA TYR A 3 -4.28 -11.96 -10.92
C TYR A 3 -4.67 -11.71 -12.38
N GLY A 4 -5.97 -11.72 -12.69
CA GLY A 4 -6.47 -11.52 -14.05
C GLY A 4 -6.13 -10.14 -14.63
N ALA A 5 -6.24 -9.07 -13.84
CA ALA A 5 -5.90 -7.73 -14.30
C ALA A 5 -4.39 -7.56 -14.54
N PHE A 6 -3.55 -8.13 -13.66
CA PHE A 6 -2.10 -8.03 -13.79
C PHE A 6 -1.55 -8.95 -14.89
N SER A 7 -2.06 -10.18 -15.00
CA SER A 7 -1.62 -11.11 -16.04
C SER A 7 -1.95 -10.59 -17.44
N ALA A 8 -3.11 -9.95 -17.63
CA ALA A 8 -3.46 -9.26 -18.86
C ALA A 8 -2.43 -8.16 -19.20
N ALA A 9 -2.08 -7.30 -18.21
CA ALA A 9 -1.06 -6.26 -18.39
C ALA A 9 0.31 -6.83 -18.77
N VAL A 10 0.70 -7.95 -18.16
CA VAL A 10 1.96 -8.65 -18.48
C VAL A 10 1.96 -9.17 -19.91
N VAL A 11 0.85 -9.77 -20.36
CA VAL A 11 0.67 -10.26 -21.75
C VAL A 11 0.70 -9.10 -22.76
N GLU A 12 0.17 -7.94 -22.40
CA GLU A 12 0.25 -6.70 -23.21
C GLU A 12 1.66 -6.05 -23.25
N GLY A 13 2.65 -6.69 -22.62
CA GLY A 13 4.05 -6.29 -22.70
C GLY A 13 4.45 -5.22 -21.69
N LEU A 14 3.82 -5.16 -20.52
CA LEU A 14 4.17 -4.22 -19.44
C LEU A 14 5.68 -4.15 -19.17
N TRP A 15 6.37 -5.29 -19.10
CA TRP A 15 7.82 -5.36 -18.84
C TRP A 15 8.70 -4.78 -19.95
N ARG A 16 8.17 -4.64 -21.17
CA ARG A 16 8.88 -3.94 -22.26
C ARG A 16 8.70 -2.43 -22.20
N ARG A 17 7.67 -1.95 -21.48
CA ARG A 17 7.33 -0.54 -21.35
C ARG A 17 7.94 0.11 -20.10
N VAL A 18 8.40 -0.69 -19.14
CA VAL A 18 8.93 -0.22 -17.85
C VAL A 18 10.37 -0.68 -17.68
N SER A 19 11.28 0.28 -17.53
CA SER A 19 12.70 0.04 -17.24
C SER A 19 12.92 -0.30 -15.76
N ALA A 20 14.04 -0.97 -15.46
CA ALA A 20 14.44 -1.26 -14.08
C ALA A 20 14.59 0.01 -13.21
N LEU A 21 15.05 1.11 -13.81
CA LEU A 21 15.15 2.40 -13.12
C LEU A 21 13.77 2.93 -12.71
N GLN A 22 12.78 2.85 -13.60
CA GLN A 22 11.40 3.25 -13.29
C GLN A 22 10.79 2.40 -12.18
N ILE A 23 11.10 1.10 -12.13
CA ILE A 23 10.67 0.23 -11.01
C ILE A 23 11.31 0.69 -9.70
N GLY A 24 12.61 1.00 -9.71
CA GLY A 24 13.30 1.53 -8.53
C GLY A 24 12.69 2.84 -8.03
N GLN A 25 12.45 3.80 -8.94
CA GLN A 25 11.78 5.06 -8.63
C GLN A 25 10.37 4.84 -8.08
N LEU A 26 9.61 3.92 -8.68
CA LEU A 26 8.26 3.58 -8.24
C LEU A 26 8.26 3.05 -6.80
N ILE A 27 9.18 2.14 -6.47
CA ILE A 27 9.33 1.60 -5.11
C ILE A 27 9.62 2.73 -4.11
N VAL A 28 10.55 3.63 -4.44
CA VAL A 28 10.92 4.77 -3.56
C VAL A 28 9.73 5.68 -3.33
N VAL A 29 8.98 6.04 -4.38
CA VAL A 29 7.80 6.89 -4.27
C VAL A 29 6.70 6.20 -3.45
N CYS A 30 6.42 4.92 -3.70
CA CYS A 30 5.44 4.16 -2.94
C CYS A 30 5.83 4.03 -1.46
N ALA A 31 7.11 3.79 -1.17
CA ALA A 31 7.62 3.72 0.19
C ALA A 31 7.51 5.07 0.91
N GLY A 32 7.86 6.16 0.24
CA GLY A 32 7.71 7.52 0.78
C GLY A 32 6.25 7.87 1.06
N LEU A 33 5.34 7.55 0.14
CA LEU A 33 3.91 7.76 0.33
C LEU A 33 3.37 6.92 1.51
N LEU A 34 3.78 5.66 1.61
CA LEU A 34 3.38 4.78 2.70
C LEU A 34 3.87 5.32 4.06
N ALA A 35 5.13 5.75 4.13
CA ALA A 35 5.70 6.36 5.32
C ALA A 35 4.97 7.65 5.71
N ALA A 36 4.60 8.49 4.73
CA ALA A 36 3.82 9.70 4.96
C ALA A 36 2.43 9.37 5.53
N VAL A 37 1.70 8.44 4.92
CA VAL A 37 0.36 8.04 5.39
C VAL A 37 0.41 7.44 6.79
N LEU A 38 1.35 6.52 7.06
CA LEU A 38 1.55 5.96 8.40
C LEU A 38 1.96 7.02 9.42
N GLY A 39 2.83 7.95 9.04
CA GLY A 39 3.25 9.06 9.89
C GLY A 39 2.07 9.95 10.25
N VAL A 40 1.26 10.35 9.26
CA VAL A 40 0.07 11.18 9.47
C VAL A 40 -0.95 10.48 10.37
N THR A 41 -1.22 9.18 10.17
CA THR A 41 -2.19 8.47 11.00
C THR A 41 -1.72 8.31 12.45
N VAL A 42 -0.43 8.05 12.67
CA VAL A 42 0.17 8.02 14.02
C VAL A 42 0.11 9.40 14.68
N LEU A 43 0.53 10.45 13.96
CA LEU A 43 0.55 11.81 14.48
C LEU A 43 -0.86 12.29 14.82
N PHE A 44 -1.83 12.01 13.95
CA PHE A 44 -3.24 12.32 14.18
C PHE A 44 -3.76 11.62 15.44
N ALA A 45 -3.55 10.31 15.55
CA ALA A 45 -4.01 9.55 16.70
C ALA A 45 -3.42 10.06 18.03
N ARG A 46 -2.13 10.42 18.02
CA ARG A 46 -1.45 11.00 19.19
C ARG A 46 -1.90 12.41 19.51
N ALA A 47 -2.06 13.27 18.50
CA ALA A 47 -2.51 14.66 18.69
C ALA A 47 -3.94 14.72 19.23
N ALA A 48 -4.78 13.76 18.86
CA ALA A 48 -6.14 13.61 19.39
C ALA A 48 -6.21 12.94 20.78
N GLY A 49 -5.09 12.49 21.34
CA GLY A 49 -5.03 11.91 22.69
C GLY A 49 -5.65 10.52 22.81
N PHE A 50 -5.75 9.75 21.72
CA PHE A 50 -6.33 8.41 21.74
C PHE A 50 -5.48 7.42 22.54
N ALA A 51 -6.15 6.42 23.15
CA ALA A 51 -5.48 5.32 23.81
C ALA A 51 -4.69 4.46 22.82
N LYS A 52 -3.74 3.66 23.31
CA LYS A 52 -2.83 2.91 22.44
C LYS A 52 -3.53 1.90 21.52
N ALA A 53 -4.59 1.26 22.03
CA ALA A 53 -5.42 0.35 21.25
C ALA A 53 -6.09 1.06 20.06
N ASP A 54 -6.58 2.28 20.29
CA ASP A 54 -7.21 3.10 19.25
C ASP A 54 -6.18 3.64 18.26
N GLU A 55 -4.98 4.04 18.71
CA GLU A 55 -3.87 4.40 17.81
C GLU A 55 -3.57 3.25 16.84
N ILE A 56 -3.46 2.02 17.34
CA ILE A 56 -3.21 0.82 16.54
C ILE A 56 -4.33 0.64 15.50
N ALA A 57 -5.60 0.73 15.92
CA ALA A 57 -6.74 0.64 15.00
C ALA A 57 -6.69 1.73 13.92
N ILE A 58 -6.46 2.99 14.30
CA ILE A 58 -6.38 4.13 13.38
C ILE A 58 -5.24 3.93 12.35
N VAL A 59 -4.06 3.51 12.81
CA VAL A 59 -2.90 3.31 11.92
C VAL A 59 -3.17 2.19 10.92
N PHE A 60 -3.72 1.05 11.36
CA PHE A 60 -3.97 -0.09 10.48
C PHE A 60 -5.17 0.10 9.55
N CYS A 61 -6.24 0.72 10.02
CA CYS A 61 -7.41 1.03 9.21
C CYS A 61 -7.12 2.20 8.24
N GLY A 62 -6.42 3.23 8.70
CA GLY A 62 -6.10 4.41 7.90
C GLY A 62 -5.05 4.19 6.81
N SER A 63 -4.13 3.23 7.00
CA SER A 63 -3.07 2.93 6.01
C SER A 63 -3.42 1.83 5.00
N LYS A 64 -4.49 1.07 5.22
CA LYS A 64 -4.90 0.01 4.30
C LYS A 64 -5.59 0.59 3.08
N LYS A 65 -4.91 0.51 1.93
CA LYS A 65 -5.51 0.78 0.62
C LYS A 65 -6.07 -0.53 0.03
N SER A 66 -7.37 -0.59 -0.23
CA SER A 66 -7.99 -1.77 -0.86
C SER A 66 -7.58 -1.90 -2.32
N LEU A 67 -6.64 -2.80 -2.60
CA LEU A 67 -6.26 -3.18 -3.96
C LEU A 67 -7.43 -3.88 -4.66
N ALA A 68 -8.18 -4.73 -3.94
CA ALA A 68 -9.33 -5.45 -4.46
C ALA A 68 -10.41 -4.50 -5.02
N SER A 69 -10.58 -3.32 -4.41
CA SER A 69 -11.47 -2.27 -4.91
C SER A 69 -10.79 -1.38 -5.96
N GLY A 70 -9.49 -1.12 -5.81
CA GLY A 70 -8.75 -0.24 -6.71
C GLY A 70 -8.58 -0.77 -8.14
N VAL A 71 -8.40 -2.09 -8.30
CA VAL A 71 -8.21 -2.71 -9.63
C VAL A 71 -9.46 -2.62 -10.51
N PRO A 72 -10.68 -3.00 -10.04
CA PRO A 72 -11.90 -2.79 -10.81
C PRO A 72 -12.17 -1.31 -11.13
N MET A 73 -11.91 -0.41 -10.17
CA MET A 73 -12.07 1.04 -10.39
C MET A 73 -11.14 1.56 -11.50
N ALA A 74 -9.89 1.10 -11.55
CA ALA A 74 -8.98 1.46 -12.64
C ALA A 74 -9.51 1.02 -14.00
N GLY A 75 -10.13 -0.17 -14.09
CA GLY A 75 -10.76 -0.68 -15.31
C GLY A 75 -12.00 0.11 -15.76
N ILE A 76 -12.68 0.80 -14.83
CA ILE A 76 -13.84 1.65 -15.15
C ILE A 76 -13.39 3.06 -15.54
N LEU A 77 -12.38 3.61 -14.86
CA LEU A 77 -11.98 5.01 -15.00
C LEU A 77 -11.02 5.26 -16.17
N PHE A 78 -10.30 4.24 -16.64
CA PHE A 78 -9.25 4.40 -17.63
C PHE A 78 -9.42 3.48 -18.83
N PRO A 79 -8.94 3.88 -20.02
CA PRO A 79 -8.92 3.03 -21.19
C PRO A 79 -8.17 1.71 -20.91
N PRO A 80 -8.63 0.56 -21.43
CA PRO A 80 -8.04 -0.75 -21.14
C PRO A 80 -6.51 -0.80 -21.32
N ALA A 81 -6.01 -0.18 -22.40
CA ALA A 81 -4.58 -0.12 -22.72
C ALA A 81 -3.71 0.63 -21.68
N ALA A 82 -4.30 1.44 -20.80
CA ALA A 82 -3.60 2.17 -19.75
C ALA A 82 -3.72 1.49 -18.37
N VAL A 83 -4.72 0.61 -18.18
CA VAL A 83 -5.04 0.00 -16.88
C VAL A 83 -3.84 -0.79 -16.35
N GLY A 84 -3.14 -1.54 -17.22
CA GLY A 84 -2.00 -2.35 -16.81
C GLY A 84 -0.86 -1.53 -16.18
N LEU A 85 -0.56 -0.36 -16.74
CA LEU A 85 0.48 0.53 -16.22
C LEU A 85 0.05 1.21 -14.92
N LEU A 86 -1.24 1.54 -14.79
CA LEU A 86 -1.83 2.18 -13.60
C LEU A 86 -1.97 1.20 -12.42
N VAL A 87 -2.16 -0.09 -12.68
CA VAL A 87 -2.27 -1.12 -11.65
C VAL A 87 -0.90 -1.44 -11.02
N LEU A 88 0.19 -1.28 -11.75
CA LEU A 88 1.54 -1.60 -11.26
C LEU A 88 1.91 -0.84 -9.96
N PRO A 89 1.76 0.50 -9.85
CA PRO A 89 1.93 1.23 -8.60
C PRO A 89 1.04 0.73 -7.46
N LEU A 90 -0.22 0.38 -7.75
CA LEU A 90 -1.16 -0.11 -6.74
C LEU A 90 -0.68 -1.43 -6.12
N MET A 91 -0.13 -2.32 -6.94
CA MET A 91 0.40 -3.61 -6.48
C MET A 91 1.67 -3.43 -5.66
N VAL A 92 2.62 -2.61 -6.12
CA VAL A 92 3.86 -2.32 -5.40
C VAL A 92 3.56 -1.69 -4.04
N PHE A 93 2.69 -0.67 -4.02
CA PHE A 93 2.29 -0.02 -2.78
C PHE A 93 1.64 -1.01 -1.80
N HIS A 94 0.71 -1.83 -2.28
CA HIS A 94 0.03 -2.81 -1.43
C HIS A 94 1.01 -3.83 -0.84
N GLN A 95 1.97 -4.31 -1.64
CA GLN A 95 2.96 -5.27 -1.17
C GLN A 95 3.89 -4.67 -0.10
N LEU A 96 4.37 -3.44 -0.32
CA LEU A 96 5.14 -2.69 0.67
C LEU A 96 4.34 -2.47 1.95
N GLN A 97 3.06 -2.13 1.82
CA GLN A 97 2.15 -1.90 2.94
C GLN A 97 1.96 -3.16 3.78
N LEU A 98 1.78 -4.33 3.17
CA LEU A 98 1.69 -5.61 3.91
C LEU A 98 2.97 -5.90 4.69
N MET A 99 4.15 -5.73 4.07
CA MET A 99 5.44 -5.96 4.72
C MET A 99 5.67 -4.98 5.89
N ALA A 100 5.45 -3.69 5.67
CA ALA A 100 5.63 -2.67 6.70
C ALA A 100 4.65 -2.85 7.86
N CYS A 101 3.37 -3.10 7.56
CA CYS A 101 2.34 -3.33 8.57
C CYS A 101 2.63 -4.58 9.41
N ALA A 102 3.16 -5.66 8.81
CA ALA A 102 3.55 -6.85 9.57
C ALA A 102 4.68 -6.56 10.57
N VAL A 103 5.69 -5.79 10.15
CA VAL A 103 6.78 -5.36 11.04
C VAL A 103 6.26 -4.45 12.16
N ILE A 104 5.40 -3.49 11.83
CA ILE A 104 4.80 -2.57 12.82
C ILE A 104 3.93 -3.33 13.82
N ALA A 105 3.11 -4.29 13.37
CA ALA A 105 2.27 -5.12 14.22
C ALA A 105 3.11 -5.91 15.23
N ARG A 106 4.22 -6.51 14.78
CA ARG A 106 5.16 -7.20 15.68
C ARG A 106 5.75 -6.27 16.74
N ARG A 107 6.10 -5.03 16.37
CA ARG A 107 6.63 -4.04 17.33
C ARG A 107 5.58 -3.59 18.35
N TYR A 108 4.33 -3.39 17.93
CA TYR A 108 3.24 -3.09 18.87
C TYR A 108 2.99 -4.26 19.83
N GLY A 109 2.99 -5.50 19.32
CA GLY A 109 2.80 -6.70 20.15
C GLY A 109 3.93 -6.92 21.17
N ALA A 110 5.19 -6.70 20.78
CA ALA A 110 6.32 -6.83 21.70
C ALA A 110 6.25 -5.86 22.88
N ARG A 111 5.79 -4.62 22.65
CA ARG A 111 5.62 -3.61 23.70
C ARG A 111 4.46 -3.92 24.65
N ALA A 112 3.35 -4.43 24.12
CA ALA A 112 2.22 -4.85 24.95
C ALA A 112 2.59 -5.99 25.90
N ALA A 113 3.53 -6.87 25.51
CA ALA A 113 4.04 -7.94 26.37
C ALA A 113 5.02 -7.46 27.45
N GLU A 114 5.61 -6.28 27.29
CA GLU A 114 6.54 -5.67 28.27
C GLU A 114 5.79 -4.85 29.34
N GLU A 115 4.57 -4.41 29.01
CA GLU A 115 3.67 -3.62 29.86
C GLU A 115 2.67 -4.50 30.67
N ALA A 116 2.67 -5.82 30.47
CA ALA A 116 1.76 -6.81 31.11
C ALA A 116 2.49 -7.63 32.19
#